data_AF-A0A318D1U7-F1
#
_entry.id   AF-A0A318D1U7-F1
#
_cell.length_a   1.000
_cell.length_b   1.000
_cell.length_c   1.000
_cell.angle_alpha   90.00
_cell.angle_beta   90.00
_cell.angle_gamma   90.00
#
_symmetry.space_group_name_H-M   'P 1'
#
loop_
_entity.id
_entity.type
_entity.pdbx_description
1 polymer ?
#
loop_
_entity_poly.entity_id
_entity_poly.type
_entity_poly.pdbx_seq_one_letter_code
_entity_poly.pdbx_strand_id
1 'polypeptide(L)'
;MSNYFLVFGIVLAVLLNIIACYRVLKTDYFDKHQKIFQIILIWLIPFIASVGIVLFLFNENNPSQEPTDFGGGTNDSIGGVADD
;
A
#
# COMPACT_ATOMS: atom_id res chain seq x y z
N MET A 1 7.80 -4.13 -20.84
CA MET A 1 8.95 -3.26 -20.54
C MET A 1 9.12 -3.31 -19.02
N SER A 2 10.10 -4.09 -18.58
CA SER A 2 10.00 -4.83 -17.33
C SER A 2 10.29 -3.97 -16.09
N ASN A 3 9.79 -4.41 -14.94
CA ASN A 3 9.82 -3.79 -13.60
C ASN A 3 11.18 -3.24 -13.10
N TYR A 4 12.25 -3.34 -13.89
CA TYR A 4 13.58 -2.84 -13.63
C TYR A 4 13.63 -1.35 -13.27
N PHE A 5 12.83 -0.50 -13.93
CA PHE A 5 12.80 0.93 -13.60
C PHE A 5 12.26 1.18 -12.19
N LEU A 6 11.22 0.44 -11.80
CA LEU A 6 10.63 0.51 -10.46
C LEU A 6 11.62 -0.01 -9.41
N VAL A 7 12.21 -1.18 -9.64
CA VAL A 7 13.22 -1.76 -8.75
C VAL A 7 14.43 -0.82 -8.60
N PHE A 8 14.91 -0.25 -9.71
CA PHE A 8 16.01 0.73 -9.70
C PHE A 8 15.65 1.97 -8.89
N GLY A 9 14.43 2.51 -9.06
CA GLY A 9 13.94 3.66 -8.29
C GLY A 9 13.89 3.38 -6.79
N ILE A 10 13.40 2.20 -6.38
CA ILE A 10 13.37 1.78 -4.97
C ILE A 10 14.79 1.66 -4.41
N VAL A 11 15.70 0.98 -5.13
CA VAL A 11 17.09 0.81 -4.68
C VAL A 11 17.78 2.17 -4.50
N LEU A 12 17.61 3.08 -5.47
CA LEU A 12 18.16 4.43 -5.38
C LEU A 12 17.59 5.20 -4.17
N ALA A 13 16.27 5.11 -3.95
CA ALA A 13 15.63 5.74 -2.80
C ALA A 13 16.18 5.21 -1.47
N VAL A 14 16.35 3.89 -1.33
CA VAL A 14 16.93 3.27 -0.13
C VAL A 14 18.37 3.74 0.09
N LEU A 15 19.20 3.80 -0.95
CA LEU A 15 20.58 4.28 -0.85
C LEU A 15 20.65 5.73 -0.39
N LEU A 16 19.80 6.61 -0.92
CA LEU A 16 19.74 8.01 -0.51
C LEU A 16 19.33 8.15 0.96
N ASN A 17 18.39 7.35 1.45
CA ASN A 17 17.99 7.32 2.87
C ASN A 17 19.16 6.87 3.76
N ILE A 18 19.90 5.84 3.37
CA ILE A 18 21.10 5.37 4.12
C ILE A 18 22.17 6.46 4.17
N ILE A 19 22.47 7.11 3.05
CA ILE A 19 23.44 8.22 2.99
C ILE A 19 22.98 9.38 3.88
N ALA A 20 21.70 9.73 3.85
CA ALA A 20 21.14 10.77 4.70
C ALA A 20 21.31 10.43 6.19
N CYS A 21 20.96 9.20 6.61
CA CYS A 21 21.20 8.74 7.97
C CYS A 21 22.69 8.80 8.36
N TYR A 22 23.60 8.36 7.49
CA TYR A 22 25.03 8.42 7.74
C TYR A 22 25.52 9.87 7.96
N ARG A 23 25.08 10.82 7.11
CA ARG A 23 25.45 12.24 7.25
C ARG A 23 24.89 12.84 8.54
N VAL A 24 23.66 12.51 8.93
CA VAL A 24 23.05 12.99 10.18
C VAL A 24 23.80 12.46 11.40
N LEU A 25 24.19 11.18 11.39
CA LEU A 25 24.95 10.58 12.48
C LEU A 25 26.36 11.16 12.60
N LYS A 26 27.05 11.33 11.46
CA LYS A 26 28.43 11.82 11.38
C LYS A 26 28.59 13.31 11.69
N THR A 27 27.55 14.11 11.52
CA THR A 27 27.59 15.54 11.83
C THR A 27 27.53 15.77 13.34
N ASP A 28 28.54 16.40 13.94
CA ASP A 28 28.55 16.77 15.36
C ASP A 28 27.78 18.08 15.67
N TYR A 29 27.24 18.75 14.64
CA TYR A 29 26.56 20.05 14.78
C TYR A 29 25.17 19.98 15.43
N PHE A 30 24.49 18.83 15.39
CA PHE A 30 23.10 18.74 15.83
C PHE A 30 22.99 18.09 17.21
N ASP A 31 22.19 18.71 18.08
CA ASP A 31 21.81 18.11 19.37
C ASP A 31 21.17 16.74 19.17
N LYS A 32 21.31 15.85 20.17
CA LYS A 32 20.81 14.46 20.10
C LYS A 32 19.32 14.40 19.71
N HIS A 33 18.51 15.32 20.22
CA HIS A 33 17.09 15.43 19.89
C HIS A 33 16.82 15.83 18.44
N GLN A 34 17.63 16.75 17.89
CA GLN A 34 17.49 17.18 16.49
C GLN A 34 17.90 16.06 15.53
N LYS A 35 18.94 15.28 15.86
CA LYS A 35 19.32 14.09 15.09
C LYS A 35 18.19 13.06 15.03
N ILE A 36 17.53 12.80 16.16
CA ILE A 36 16.40 11.85 16.23
C ILE A 36 15.25 12.34 15.35
N PHE A 37 14.86 13.61 15.46
CA PHE A 37 13.79 14.17 14.64
C PHE A 37 14.10 14.08 13.14
N GLN A 38 15.36 14.34 12.76
CA GLN A 38 15.77 14.28 11.36
C GLN A 38 15.77 12.85 10.81
N ILE A 39 16.16 11.86 11.61
CA ILE A 39 16.02 10.44 11.24
C ILE A 39 14.55 10.06 11.08
N ILE A 40 13.67 10.50 11.99
CA ILE A 40 12.22 10.26 11.89
C ILE A 40 11.67 10.86 10.60
N LEU A 41 12.04 12.09 10.24
CA LEU A 41 11.59 12.74 9.01
C LEU A 41 12.08 12.03 7.74
N ILE A 42 13.33 11.56 7.72
CA ILE A 42 13.89 10.78 6.60
C ILE A 42 13.02 9.53 6.36
N TRP A 43 12.63 8.83 7.42
CA TRP A 43 11.86 7.60 7.34
C TRP A 43 10.34 7.79 7.25
N LEU A 44 9.82 9.00 7.48
CA LEU A 44 8.39 9.27 7.51
C LEU A 44 7.72 8.99 6.16
N ILE A 45 8.33 9.45 5.06
CA ILE A 45 7.81 9.24 3.70
C ILE A 45 7.75 7.75 3.34
N PRO A 46 8.85 6.96 3.44
CA PRO A 46 8.79 5.53 3.13
C PRO A 46 7.85 4.77 4.08
N PHE A 47 7.71 5.19 5.33
CA PHE A 47 6.75 4.60 6.26
C PHE A 47 5.30 4.82 5.81
N ILE A 48 4.92 6.07 5.48
CA ILE A 48 3.57 6.39 4.98
C ILE A 48 3.28 5.64 3.68
N ALA A 49 4.25 5.59 2.75
CA ALA A 49 4.11 4.84 1.51
C ALA A 49 3.87 3.35 1.76
N SER A 50 4.61 2.74 2.71
CA SER A 50 4.42 1.34 3.09
C SER A 50 3.03 1.08 3.67
N VAL A 51 2.55 1.93 4.58
CA VAL A 51 1.20 1.81 5.14
C VAL A 51 0.13 1.91 4.04
N GLY A 52 0.25 2.89 3.13
CA GLY A 52 -0.69 3.04 2.03
C GLY A 52 -0.74 1.83 1.10
N ILE A 53 0.42 1.26 0.75
CA ILE A 53 0.51 0.06 -0.08
C ILE A 53 -0.10 -1.15 0.64
N VAL A 54 0.19 -1.34 1.92
CA VAL A 54 -0.37 -2.44 2.72
C VAL A 54 -1.89 -2.34 2.80
N LEU A 55 -2.44 -1.16 3.08
CA LEU A 55 -3.89 -0.94 3.09
C LEU A 55 -4.53 -1.16 1.72
N PHE A 56 -3.90 -0.68 0.66
CA PHE A 56 -4.37 -0.88 -0.71
C PHE A 56 -4.42 -2.37 -1.08
N LEU A 57 -3.33 -3.12 -0.83
CA LEU A 57 -3.26 -4.56 -1.09
C LEU A 57 -4.24 -5.35 -0.20
N PHE A 58 -4.44 -4.93 1.05
CA PHE A 58 -5.40 -5.57 1.93
C PHE A 58 -6.84 -5.40 1.44
N ASN A 59 -7.19 -4.22 0.91
CA ASN A 59 -8.50 -3.95 0.32
C ASN A 59 -8.70 -4.71 -1.01
N GLU A 60 -7.65 -4.90 -1.81
CA GLU A 60 -7.74 -5.66 -3.06
C GLU A 60 -7.88 -7.19 -2.81
N ASN A 61 -7.21 -7.72 -1.79
CA ASN A 61 -7.30 -9.14 -1.43
C ASN A 61 -8.58 -9.52 -0.67
N ASN A 62 -9.32 -8.54 -0.16
CA ASN A 62 -10.65 -8.71 0.39
C ASN A 62 -11.62 -7.92 -0.50
N PRO A 63 -11.96 -8.42 -1.71
CA PRO A 63 -13.04 -7.79 -2.46
C PRO A 63 -14.25 -7.83 -1.54
N SER A 64 -14.67 -6.66 -1.03
CA SER A 64 -15.97 -6.52 -0.39
C SER A 64 -16.93 -7.25 -1.30
N GLN A 65 -17.49 -8.37 -0.82
CA GLN A 65 -18.46 -9.13 -1.59
C GLN A 65 -19.44 -8.11 -2.12
N GLU A 66 -19.53 -8.00 -3.46
CA GLU A 66 -20.55 -7.16 -4.08
C GLU A 66 -21.84 -7.48 -3.33
N PRO A 67 -22.57 -6.48 -2.81
CA PRO A 67 -23.79 -6.76 -2.09
C PRO A 67 -24.66 -7.59 -3.01
N THR A 68 -24.79 -8.88 -2.67
CA THR A 68 -25.63 -9.81 -3.42
C THR A 68 -26.99 -9.16 -3.44
N ASP A 69 -27.44 -8.80 -4.63
CA ASP A 69 -28.67 -8.08 -4.91
C ASP A 69 -29.80 -8.48 -3.95
N PHE A 70 -29.97 -7.71 -2.88
CA PHE A 70 -31.04 -7.87 -1.91
C PHE A 70 -32.29 -7.25 -2.55
N GLY A 71 -32.80 -7.93 -3.58
CA GLY A 71 -33.82 -7.37 -4.46
C GLY A 71 -34.12 -8.20 -5.71
N GLY A 72 -33.31 -9.20 -6.04
CA GLY A 72 -33.51 -10.09 -7.19
C GLY A 72 -34.68 -11.05 -6.95
N GLY A 73 -35.91 -10.59 -7.23
CA GLY A 73 -37.11 -11.41 -7.19
C GLY A 73 -36.95 -12.70 -8.00
N THR A 74 -37.23 -13.82 -7.34
CA THR A 74 -37.36 -15.15 -7.94
C THR A 74 -38.33 -15.09 -9.11
N ASN A 75 -37.80 -15.11 -10.34
CA ASN A 75 -38.57 -15.44 -11.51
C ASN A 75 -38.48 -16.96 -11.66
N ASP A 76 -39.27 -17.64 -10.84
CA ASP A 76 -39.52 -19.07 -10.98
C ASP A 76 -40.08 -19.27 -12.39
N SER A 77 -39.30 -19.93 -13.23
CA SER A 77 -39.73 -20.32 -14.56
C SER A 77 -40.92 -21.28 -14.41
N ILE A 78 -42.14 -20.78 -14.63
CA ILE A 78 -43.31 -21.61 -14.92
C ILE A 78 -43.04 -22.30 -16.26
N GLY A 79 -42.36 -23.43 -16.17
CA GLY A 79 -42.15 -24.40 -17.21
C GLY A 79 -42.64 -25.74 -16.68
N GLY A 80 -43.96 -25.93 -16.72
CA GLY A 80 -44.63 -27.15 -16.29
C GLY A 80 -45.78 -27.44 -17.22
N VAL A 81 -45.50 -28.26 -18.23
CA VAL A 81 -46.43 -28.85 -19.18
C VAL A 81 -47.21 -29.96 -18.48
N ALA A 82 -48.55 -29.93 -18.56
CA ALA A 82 -49.53 -31.00 -18.28
C ALA A 82 -50.92 -30.39 -18.53
N ASP A 83 -51.93 -30.96 -19.19
CA ASP A 83 -52.24 -32.29 -19.71
C ASP A 83 -53.29 -32.15 -20.85
N ASP A 84 -53.40 -33.21 -21.67
CA ASP A 84 -54.40 -33.62 -22.70
C ASP A 84 -55.62 -32.70 -23.01
#